data_AF-X0YB23-F1
#
_entry.id   AF-X0YB23-F1
#
_cell.length_a   1.000
_cell.length_b   1.000
_cell.length_c   1.000
_cell.angle_alpha   90.00
_cell.angle_beta   90.00
_cell.angle_gamma   90.00
#
_symmetry.space_group_name_H-M   'P 1'
#
loop_
_entity.id
_entity.type
_entity.pdbx_description
1 polymer ?
#
loop_
_entity_poly.entity_id
_entity_poly.type
_entity_poly.pdbx_seq_one_letter_code
_entity_poly.pdbx_strand_id
1 'polypeptide(L)'
;ALAVLGLEQGFETPEFAIIGEQDILGDRLVRPRRKARSAVDVLTEATSLSIGDLVVHADHGIGRFSGLKTITVLDAAHDCLELHYASGDKLFLPVENIELLSRFGADETDAQLDRLGGVAWQSRKSRLKKRLREIASELIKIAALRQLKEAPAMSPPEGAYDEFVARFPYEETEDQETSIEAVLGDLNSGRPMDRLVCGDVGFGKTEVALRAALVVAMNGLQVA
;
A
#
# COMPACT_ATOMS: atom_id res chain seq x y z
N ALA A 1 -22.10 -29.24 -17.93
CA ALA A 1 -23.05 -28.62 -16.98
C ALA A 1 -22.33 -28.49 -15.65
N LEU A 2 -22.43 -27.33 -14.99
CA LEU A 2 -21.76 -27.04 -13.72
C LEU A 2 -22.86 -26.76 -12.69
N ALA A 3 -22.81 -27.43 -11.54
CA ALA A 3 -23.79 -27.28 -10.47
C ALA A 3 -23.07 -26.99 -9.16
N VAL A 4 -23.67 -26.13 -8.33
CA VAL A 4 -23.19 -25.84 -6.98
C VAL A 4 -24.08 -26.61 -6.00
N LEU A 5 -23.47 -27.50 -5.22
CA LEU A 5 -24.12 -28.30 -4.19
C LEU A 5 -23.55 -27.92 -2.82
N GLY A 6 -24.43 -27.64 -1.86
CA GLY A 6 -24.03 -27.40 -0.48
C GLY A 6 -23.83 -28.73 0.24
N LEU A 7 -22.60 -29.22 0.27
CA LEU A 7 -22.19 -30.42 1.02
C LEU A 7 -21.28 -29.99 2.17
N GLU A 8 -21.64 -30.38 3.40
CA GLU A 8 -20.81 -30.09 4.59
C GLU A 8 -19.73 -31.16 4.81
N GLN A 9 -20.00 -32.42 4.45
CA GLN A 9 -19.06 -33.54 4.55
C GLN A 9 -19.09 -34.39 3.26
N GLY A 10 -17.96 -35.00 2.92
CA GLY A 10 -17.85 -35.96 1.83
C GLY A 10 -18.49 -37.30 2.16
N PHE A 11 -18.61 -38.16 1.15
CA PHE A 11 -19.13 -39.52 1.30
C PHE A 11 -18.58 -40.45 0.22
N GLU A 12 -18.65 -41.75 0.49
CA GLU A 12 -18.19 -42.79 -0.43
C GLU A 12 -19.33 -43.73 -0.81
N THR A 13 -19.30 -44.18 -2.07
CA THR A 13 -20.14 -45.24 -2.63
C THR A 13 -19.24 -46.31 -3.25
N PRO A 14 -19.76 -47.50 -3.62
CA PRO A 14 -18.96 -48.52 -4.28
C PRO A 14 -18.35 -48.10 -5.63
N GLU A 15 -18.86 -47.04 -6.25
CA GLU A 15 -18.46 -46.59 -7.59
C GLU A 15 -17.62 -45.32 -7.58
N PHE A 16 -17.78 -44.48 -6.55
CA PHE A 16 -17.07 -43.20 -6.44
C PHE A 16 -17.04 -42.68 -5.01
N ALA A 17 -16.05 -41.82 -4.74
CA ALA A 17 -15.95 -41.03 -3.51
C ALA A 17 -16.04 -39.53 -3.85
N ILE A 18 -16.76 -38.78 -3.02
CA ILE A 18 -16.80 -37.32 -3.05
C ILE A 18 -16.09 -36.82 -1.80
N ILE A 19 -15.06 -36.01 -1.98
CA ILE A 19 -14.27 -35.43 -0.88
C ILE A 19 -14.52 -33.92 -0.90
N GLY A 20 -15.07 -33.40 0.19
CA GLY A 20 -15.25 -31.98 0.44
C GLY A 20 -14.01 -31.35 1.07
N GLU A 21 -13.93 -30.02 1.01
CA GLU A 21 -12.83 -29.24 1.60
C GLU A 21 -12.65 -29.54 3.10
N GLN A 22 -13.75 -29.73 3.84
CA GLN A 22 -13.74 -29.99 5.29
C GLN A 22 -13.18 -31.37 5.65
N ASP A 23 -13.28 -32.36 4.75
CA ASP A 23 -12.69 -33.69 4.99
C ASP A 23 -11.16 -33.66 4.96
N ILE A 24 -10.59 -32.66 4.27
CA ILE A 24 -9.15 -32.45 4.12
C ILE A 24 -8.63 -31.44 5.15
N LEU A 25 -9.36 -30.33 5.34
CA LEU A 25 -8.90 -29.18 6.13
C LEU A 25 -9.45 -29.18 7.57
N GLY A 26 -10.38 -30.10 7.90
CA GLY A 26 -11.01 -30.21 9.21
C GLY A 26 -12.11 -29.19 9.49
N ASP A 27 -12.75 -29.33 10.66
CA ASP A 27 -13.83 -28.44 11.09
C ASP A 27 -13.38 -26.97 11.17
N ARG A 28 -14.15 -26.10 10.53
CA ARG A 28 -13.99 -24.66 10.66
C ARG A 28 -14.30 -24.26 12.10
N LEU A 29 -13.26 -23.98 12.90
CA LEU A 29 -13.35 -23.43 14.26
C LEU A 29 -14.31 -22.21 14.29
N VAL A 30 -15.55 -22.44 14.72
CA VAL A 30 -16.51 -21.37 14.98
C VAL A 30 -16.02 -20.61 16.21
N ARG A 31 -15.39 -19.47 15.97
CA ARG A 31 -14.92 -18.58 17.03
C ARG A 31 -16.12 -18.11 17.88
N PRO A 32 -16.04 -18.16 19.22
CA PRO A 32 -17.12 -17.69 20.07
C PRO A 32 -17.38 -16.20 19.81
N ARG A 33 -18.67 -15.83 19.73
CA ARG A 33 -19.12 -14.44 19.61
C ARG A 33 -18.52 -13.61 20.74
N ARG A 34 -17.61 -12.69 20.39
CA ARG A 34 -17.08 -11.69 21.32
C ARG A 34 -18.23 -10.87 21.89
N LYS A 35 -18.15 -10.57 23.20
CA LYS A 35 -19.07 -9.67 23.92
C LYS A 35 -19.29 -8.38 23.11
N ALA A 36 -20.50 -7.83 23.22
CA ALA A 36 -20.86 -6.56 22.60
C ALA A 36 -19.81 -5.50 23.00
N ARG A 37 -19.01 -5.11 22.02
CA ARG A 37 -18.00 -4.08 22.13
C ARG A 37 -18.70 -2.74 22.33
N SER A 38 -18.12 -1.89 23.17
CA SER A 38 -18.63 -0.53 23.31
C SER A 38 -18.45 0.21 21.97
N ALA A 39 -19.29 1.22 21.69
CA ALA A 39 -19.12 2.05 20.49
C ALA A 39 -17.71 2.67 20.41
N VAL A 40 -17.08 2.88 21.57
CA VAL A 40 -15.68 3.32 21.73
C VAL A 40 -14.70 2.33 21.09
N ASP A 41 -14.86 1.03 21.35
CA ASP A 41 -13.96 -0.02 20.82
C ASP A 41 -14.13 -0.20 19.31
N VAL A 42 -15.33 0.02 18.76
CA VAL A 42 -15.61 -0.15 17.33
C VAL A 42 -14.97 0.96 16.50
N LEU A 43 -15.07 2.21 16.96
CA LEU A 43 -14.48 3.37 16.27
C LEU A 43 -12.95 3.38 16.37
N THR A 44 -12.40 3.01 17.53
CA THR A 44 -10.94 2.88 17.72
C THR A 44 -10.35 1.68 16.99
N GLU A 45 -11.05 0.54 16.90
CA GLU A 45 -10.61 -0.58 16.05
C GLU A 45 -10.68 -0.22 14.55
N ALA A 46 -11.70 0.51 14.11
CA ALA A 46 -11.83 0.95 12.71
C ALA A 46 -10.72 1.93 12.28
N THR A 47 -10.19 2.71 13.22
CA THR A 47 -9.10 3.68 12.96
C THR A 47 -7.73 3.26 13.51
N SER A 48 -7.64 2.13 14.21
CA SER A 48 -6.42 1.63 14.87
C SER A 48 -5.74 2.64 15.80
N LEU A 49 -6.53 3.48 16.49
CA LEU A 49 -6.06 4.52 17.40
C LEU A 49 -6.14 4.07 18.87
N SER A 50 -5.04 4.19 19.59
CA SER A 50 -4.93 3.92 21.03
C SER A 50 -4.72 5.21 21.82
N ILE A 51 -5.21 5.26 23.06
CA ILE A 51 -4.97 6.41 23.95
C ILE A 51 -3.46 6.63 24.10
N GLY A 52 -3.01 7.85 23.89
CA GLY A 52 -1.60 8.22 23.91
C GLY A 52 -0.96 8.29 22.53
N ASP A 53 -1.60 7.75 21.48
CA ASP A 53 -1.09 7.81 20.12
C ASP A 53 -0.97 9.26 19.63
N LEU A 54 0.08 9.51 18.88
CA LEU A 54 0.23 10.75 18.14
C LEU A 54 -0.64 10.70 16.88
N VAL A 55 -1.29 11.82 16.59
CA VAL A 55 -2.21 11.96 15.47
C VAL A 55 -1.96 13.29 14.77
N VAL A 56 -2.19 13.32 13.47
CA VAL A 56 -2.14 14.53 12.65
C VAL A 56 -3.56 14.94 12.32
N HIS A 57 -3.96 16.11 12.78
CA HIS A 57 -5.14 16.78 12.30
C HIS A 57 -4.80 17.65 11.08
N ALA A 58 -5.58 17.54 10.00
CA ALA A 58 -5.33 18.22 8.73
C ALA A 58 -5.05 19.75 8.85
N ASP A 59 -5.73 20.41 9.79
CA ASP A 59 -5.66 21.87 9.99
C ASP A 59 -4.87 22.32 11.23
N HIS A 60 -4.62 21.42 12.17
CA HIS A 60 -4.08 21.78 13.48
C HIS A 60 -2.72 21.14 13.77
N GLY A 61 -2.30 20.16 12.96
CA GLY A 61 -1.00 19.52 13.08
C GLY A 61 -0.99 18.37 14.06
N ILE A 62 0.15 18.15 14.70
CA ILE A 62 0.42 16.98 15.53
C ILE A 62 -0.17 17.20 16.93
N GLY A 63 -1.13 16.34 17.29
CA GLY A 63 -1.72 16.25 18.61
C GLY A 63 -1.58 14.83 19.18
N ARG A 64 -2.05 14.64 20.41
CA ARG A 64 -2.10 13.35 21.09
C ARG A 64 -3.54 12.94 21.35
N PHE A 65 -3.91 11.73 20.97
CA PHE A 65 -5.24 11.20 21.25
C PHE A 65 -5.38 10.86 22.75
N SER A 66 -6.41 11.39 23.39
CA SER A 66 -6.66 11.24 24.84
C SER A 66 -7.85 10.31 25.15
N GLY A 67 -8.76 10.13 24.19
CA GLY A 67 -9.90 9.23 24.30
C GLY A 67 -11.18 9.78 23.66
N LEU A 68 -12.27 9.05 23.80
CA LEU A 68 -13.61 9.49 23.41
C LEU A 68 -14.32 10.16 24.59
N LYS A 69 -15.04 11.24 24.30
CA LYS A 69 -15.80 11.99 25.29
C LYS A 69 -17.10 12.48 24.68
N THR A 70 -18.20 12.23 25.37
CA THR A 70 -19.51 12.79 25.02
C THR A 70 -19.59 14.22 25.54
N ILE A 71 -19.89 15.16 24.66
CA ILE A 71 -20.03 16.59 24.95
C ILE A 71 -21.43 17.03 24.56
N THR A 72 -22.12 17.71 25.46
CA THR A 72 -23.43 18.28 25.17
C THR A 72 -23.25 19.65 24.52
N VAL A 73 -23.73 19.80 23.29
CA VAL A 73 -23.74 21.07 22.54
C VAL A 73 -25.17 21.30 22.05
N LEU A 74 -25.76 22.46 22.35
CA LEU A 74 -27.14 22.81 21.94
C LEU A 74 -28.18 21.74 22.31
N ASP A 75 -28.13 21.23 23.55
CA ASP A 75 -28.99 20.17 24.09
C ASP A 75 -28.91 18.80 23.37
N ALA A 76 -27.95 18.62 22.46
CA ALA A 76 -27.63 17.34 21.83
C ALA A 76 -26.29 16.80 22.34
N ALA A 77 -26.23 15.50 22.63
CA ALA A 77 -25.00 14.82 23.00
C ALA A 77 -24.23 14.43 21.73
N HIS A 78 -22.99 14.89 21.62
CA HIS A 78 -22.08 14.56 20.53
C HIS A 78 -20.90 13.77 21.08
N ASP A 79 -20.56 12.65 20.43
CA ASP A 79 -19.35 11.92 20.74
C ASP A 79 -18.17 12.56 20.00
N CYS A 80 -17.16 12.96 20.76
CA CYS A 80 -15.98 13.63 20.24
C CYS A 80 -14.70 12.91 20.68
N LEU A 81 -13.71 12.91 19.81
CA LEU A 81 -12.33 12.55 20.12
C LEU A 81 -11.67 13.73 20.85
N GLU A 82 -11.17 13.50 22.06
CA GLU A 82 -10.37 14.49 22.81
C GLU A 82 -8.90 14.39 22.37
N LEU A 83 -8.39 15.48 21.80
CA LEU A 83 -7.00 15.62 21.35
C LEU A 83 -6.28 16.67 22.20
N HIS A 84 -5.07 16.35 22.65
CA HIS A 84 -4.20 17.24 23.43
C HIS A 84 -3.06 17.77 22.55
N TYR A 85 -2.81 19.07 22.65
CA TYR A 85 -1.78 19.80 21.92
C TYR A 85 -0.75 20.38 22.90
N ALA A 86 0.28 21.05 22.38
CA ALA A 86 1.27 21.72 23.21
C ALA A 86 0.62 22.78 24.11
N SER A 87 1.31 23.13 25.20
CA SER A 87 0.83 24.11 26.20
C SER A 87 -0.47 23.73 26.93
N GLY A 88 -0.94 22.48 26.80
CA GLY A 88 -2.16 22.00 27.46
C GLY A 88 -3.46 22.30 26.70
N ASP A 89 -3.35 22.78 25.46
CA ASP A 89 -4.48 23.06 24.58
C ASP A 89 -5.25 21.77 24.24
N LYS A 90 -6.58 21.87 24.14
CA LYS A 90 -7.47 20.74 23.85
C LYS A 90 -8.36 21.02 22.64
N LEU A 91 -8.52 20.01 21.80
CA LEU A 91 -9.46 20.00 20.69
C LEU A 91 -10.41 18.82 20.85
N PHE A 92 -11.70 19.08 20.69
CA PHE A 92 -12.73 18.04 20.63
C PHE A 92 -13.20 17.91 19.18
N LEU A 93 -12.80 16.81 18.54
CA LEU A 93 -13.14 16.52 17.15
C LEU A 93 -14.36 15.61 17.11
N PRO A 94 -15.50 16.02 16.54
CA PRO A 94 -16.65 15.15 16.37
C PRO A 94 -16.28 13.88 15.59
N VAL A 95 -16.82 12.73 15.97
CA VAL A 95 -16.53 11.44 15.31
C VAL A 95 -16.92 11.44 13.83
N GLU A 96 -17.87 12.30 13.43
CA GLU A 96 -18.29 12.50 12.05
C GLU A 96 -17.20 13.15 11.17
N ASN A 97 -16.17 13.74 11.80
CA ASN A 97 -15.03 14.37 11.13
C ASN A 97 -13.71 13.61 11.32
N ILE A 98 -13.79 12.31 11.61
CA ILE A 98 -12.63 11.47 11.86
C ILE A 98 -11.68 11.37 10.65
N GLU A 99 -12.15 11.63 9.44
CA GLU A 99 -11.36 11.68 8.20
C GLU A 99 -10.31 12.80 8.19
N LEU A 100 -10.48 13.84 9.02
CA LEU A 100 -9.49 14.90 9.20
C LEU A 100 -8.30 14.45 10.04
N LEU A 101 -8.38 13.26 10.64
CA LEU A 101 -7.39 12.70 11.53
C LEU A 101 -6.64 11.55 10.86
N SER A 102 -5.33 11.54 11.00
CA SER A 102 -4.48 10.44 10.55
C SER A 102 -3.53 10.05 11.67
N ARG A 103 -3.26 8.75 11.85
CA ARG A 103 -2.28 8.29 12.85
C ARG A 103 -0.88 8.78 12.45
N PHE A 104 -0.17 9.38 13.39
CA PHE A 104 1.24 9.75 13.21
C PHE A 104 2.12 8.51 13.43
N GLY A 105 3.23 8.39 12.70
CA GLY A 105 3.99 7.15 12.47
C GLY A 105 4.16 6.20 13.67
N ALA A 106 4.18 4.89 13.39
CA ALA A 106 4.20 3.83 14.41
C ALA A 106 5.50 3.78 15.25
N ASP A 107 6.59 4.40 14.79
CA ASP A 107 7.94 4.25 15.37
C ASP A 107 8.51 5.55 15.98
N GLU A 108 7.78 6.67 15.92
CA GLU A 108 8.25 7.98 16.41
C GLU A 108 7.41 8.48 17.57
N THR A 109 7.73 8.04 18.80
CA THR A 109 7.05 8.49 20.02
C THR A 109 7.42 9.90 20.49
N ASP A 110 8.41 10.54 19.86
CA ASP A 110 9.06 11.77 20.37
C ASP A 110 8.79 13.03 19.53
N ALA A 111 7.74 13.01 18.68
CA ALA A 111 7.39 14.21 17.92
C ALA A 111 6.79 15.30 18.81
N GLN A 112 7.24 16.54 18.58
CA GLN A 112 6.73 17.72 19.28
C GLN A 112 5.29 18.01 18.87
N LEU A 113 4.41 18.17 19.87
CA LEU A 113 3.03 18.59 19.65
C LEU A 113 2.98 20.02 19.09
N ASP A 114 2.06 20.26 18.16
CA ASP A 114 1.76 21.59 17.67
C ASP A 114 0.93 22.39 18.68
N ARG A 115 0.88 23.72 18.52
CA ARG A 115 -0.03 24.60 19.29
C ARG A 115 -1.29 24.89 18.49
N LEU A 116 -2.45 24.86 19.14
CA LEU A 116 -3.71 25.24 18.49
C LEU A 116 -3.70 26.72 18.11
N GLY A 117 -4.23 27.03 16.91
CA GLY A 117 -4.22 28.39 16.36
C GLY A 117 -2.84 28.93 15.96
N GLY A 118 -1.77 28.14 16.11
CA GLY A 118 -0.42 28.53 15.72
C GLY A 118 -0.22 28.56 14.20
N VAL A 119 0.59 29.50 13.72
CA VAL A 119 0.96 29.59 12.29
C VAL A 119 2.01 28.57 11.85
N ALA A 120 2.64 27.88 12.82
CA ALA A 120 3.76 26.97 12.57
C ALA A 120 3.36 25.79 11.67
N TRP A 121 2.23 25.13 11.96
CA TRP A 121 1.70 24.03 11.16
C TRP A 121 1.39 24.47 9.73
N GLN A 122 0.65 25.58 9.57
CA GLN A 122 0.28 26.11 8.26
C GLN A 122 1.50 26.53 7.44
N SER A 123 2.52 27.10 8.09
CA SER A 123 3.80 27.42 7.46
C SER A 123 4.56 26.16 7.01
N ARG A 124 4.64 25.12 7.85
CA ARG A 124 5.24 23.82 7.48
C ARG A 124 4.49 23.18 6.31
N LYS A 125 3.17 23.13 6.35
CA LYS A 125 2.29 22.62 5.28
C LYS A 125 2.51 23.38 3.97
N SER A 126 2.57 24.71 4.02
CA SER A 126 2.82 25.55 2.83
C SER A 126 4.20 25.31 2.22
N ARG A 127 5.25 25.27 3.05
CA ARG A 127 6.62 24.97 2.60
C ARG A 127 6.72 23.59 1.95
N LEU A 128 6.12 22.57 2.57
CA LEU A 128 6.09 21.21 2.02
C LEU A 128 5.33 21.18 0.68
N LYS A 129 4.17 21.84 0.59
CA LYS A 129 3.39 21.94 -0.64
C LYS A 129 4.17 22.64 -1.76
N LYS A 130 4.98 23.66 -1.44
CA LYS A 130 5.87 24.30 -2.43
C LYS A 130 6.93 23.31 -2.92
N ARG A 131 7.63 22.64 -2.01
CA ARG A 131 8.65 21.64 -2.35
C ARG A 131 8.09 20.48 -3.20
N LEU A 132 6.89 19.99 -2.86
CA LEU A 132 6.22 18.95 -3.65
C LEU A 132 5.94 19.41 -5.09
N ARG A 133 5.53 20.67 -5.28
CA ARG A 133 5.34 21.22 -6.64
C ARG A 133 6.65 21.33 -7.41
N GLU A 134 7.73 21.73 -6.74
CA GLU A 134 9.05 21.82 -7.36
C GLU A 134 9.51 20.43 -7.85
N ILE A 135 9.44 19.41 -6.97
CA ILE A 135 9.78 18.02 -7.34
C ILE A 135 8.89 17.52 -8.48
N ALA A 136 7.57 17.73 -8.40
CA ALA A 136 6.66 17.32 -9.46
C ALA A 136 7.00 17.98 -10.81
N SER A 137 7.34 19.27 -10.79
CA SER A 137 7.73 20.02 -11.99
C SER A 137 9.03 19.47 -12.59
N GLU A 138 10.01 19.11 -11.75
CA GLU A 138 11.25 18.50 -12.18
C GLU A 138 11.03 17.11 -12.78
N LEU A 139 10.22 16.26 -12.14
CA LEU A 139 9.90 14.92 -12.66
C LEU A 139 9.19 14.98 -14.02
N ILE A 140 8.22 15.89 -14.17
CA ILE A 140 7.53 16.11 -15.45
C ILE A 140 8.53 16.57 -16.51
N LYS A 141 9.42 17.51 -16.17
CA LYS A 141 10.45 18.00 -17.08
C LYS A 141 11.39 16.87 -17.53
N ILE A 142 11.85 16.03 -16.61
CA ILE A 142 12.72 14.89 -16.93
C ILE A 142 12.00 13.90 -17.85
N ALA A 143 10.75 13.55 -17.54
CA ALA A 143 9.95 12.65 -18.37
C ALA A 143 9.73 13.21 -19.78
N ALA A 144 9.43 14.51 -19.91
CA ALA A 144 9.27 15.17 -21.21
C ALA A 144 10.57 15.18 -22.01
N LEU A 145 11.71 15.51 -21.38
CA LEU A 145 13.02 15.43 -22.02
C LEU A 145 13.36 14.02 -22.49
N ARG A 146 12.92 13.00 -21.75
CA ARG A 146 13.12 11.59 -22.11
C ARG A 146 12.28 11.17 -23.30
N GLN A 147 11.04 11.65 -23.42
CA GLN A 147 10.18 11.38 -24.58
C GLN A 147 10.69 11.99 -25.89
N LEU A 148 11.45 13.09 -25.81
CA LEU A 148 12.05 13.76 -26.97
C LEU A 148 13.38 13.14 -27.42
N LYS A 149 13.96 12.24 -26.63
CA LYS A 149 15.23 11.58 -26.97
C LYS A 149 14.96 10.24 -27.64
N GLU A 150 15.81 9.95 -28.61
CA GLU A 150 15.88 8.63 -29.24
C GLU A 150 16.92 7.77 -28.50
N ALA A 151 16.64 6.48 -28.40
CA ALA A 151 17.55 5.47 -27.91
C ALA A 151 17.53 4.25 -28.84
N PRO A 152 18.61 3.45 -28.90
CA PRO A 152 18.60 2.20 -29.66
C PRO A 152 17.46 1.30 -29.17
N ALA A 153 16.60 0.87 -30.10
CA ALA A 153 15.60 -0.14 -29.81
C ALA A 153 16.29 -1.51 -29.72
N MET A 154 16.04 -2.22 -28.63
CA MET A 154 16.60 -3.55 -28.38
C MET A 154 15.46 -4.56 -28.29
N SER A 155 15.52 -5.58 -29.13
CA SER A 155 14.56 -6.68 -29.12
C SER A 155 15.22 -7.95 -28.58
N PRO A 156 14.47 -8.83 -27.90
CA PRO A 156 14.97 -10.15 -27.52
C PRO A 156 15.42 -10.94 -28.77
N PRO A 157 16.63 -11.53 -28.78
CA PRO A 157 17.07 -12.36 -29.90
C PRO A 157 16.27 -13.66 -29.96
N GLU A 158 15.77 -14.00 -31.15
CA GLU A 158 15.04 -15.25 -31.39
C GLU A 158 15.88 -16.47 -30.98
N GLY A 159 15.27 -17.42 -30.27
CA GLY A 159 15.91 -18.65 -29.80
C GLY A 159 16.83 -18.46 -28.59
N ALA A 160 17.80 -17.54 -28.66
CA ALA A 160 18.75 -17.33 -27.56
C ALA A 160 18.08 -16.80 -26.28
N TYR A 161 17.03 -15.97 -26.42
CA TYR A 161 16.22 -15.55 -25.28
C TYR A 161 15.45 -16.73 -24.67
N ASP A 162 14.80 -17.54 -25.49
CA ASP A 162 14.01 -18.70 -25.06
C ASP A 162 14.89 -19.74 -24.35
N GLU A 163 16.10 -20.00 -24.86
CA GLU A 163 17.09 -20.88 -24.23
C GLU A 163 17.55 -20.37 -22.86
N PHE A 164 17.61 -19.05 -22.66
CA PHE A 164 17.95 -18.46 -21.38
C PHE A 164 16.79 -18.61 -20.40
N VAL A 165 15.58 -18.27 -20.82
CA VAL A 165 14.35 -18.39 -20.01
C VAL A 165 14.14 -19.84 -19.56
N ALA A 166 14.35 -20.81 -20.46
CA ALA A 166 14.21 -22.24 -20.15
C ALA A 166 15.19 -22.77 -19.07
N ARG A 167 16.25 -22.03 -18.74
CA ARG A 167 17.17 -22.39 -17.65
C ARG A 167 16.67 -21.93 -16.28
N PHE A 168 15.67 -21.05 -16.24
CA PHE A 168 15.06 -20.61 -15.00
C PHE A 168 14.10 -21.72 -14.50
N PRO A 169 14.36 -22.34 -13.32
CA PRO A 169 13.65 -23.55 -12.90
C PRO A 169 12.32 -23.27 -12.20
N TYR A 170 11.85 -22.02 -12.22
CA TYR A 170 10.63 -21.60 -11.55
C TYR A 170 9.65 -21.04 -12.57
N GLU A 171 8.36 -21.27 -12.34
CA GLU A 171 7.29 -20.65 -13.11
C GLU A 171 7.09 -19.22 -12.61
N GLU A 172 7.00 -18.28 -13.54
CA GLU A 172 6.79 -16.87 -13.26
C GLU A 172 5.38 -16.61 -12.76
N THR A 173 5.25 -15.66 -11.84
CA THR A 173 3.93 -15.14 -11.45
C THR A 173 3.43 -14.13 -12.48
N GLU A 174 2.12 -13.88 -12.52
CA GLU A 174 1.49 -12.88 -13.41
C GLU A 174 2.13 -11.48 -13.27
N ASP A 175 2.46 -11.06 -12.04
CA ASP A 175 3.15 -9.80 -11.76
C ASP A 175 4.59 -9.79 -12.31
N GLN A 176 5.29 -10.92 -12.26
CA GLN A 176 6.63 -11.06 -12.82
C GLN A 176 6.59 -11.01 -14.35
N GLU A 177 5.67 -11.76 -14.97
CA GLU A 177 5.47 -11.76 -16.41
C GLU A 177 5.15 -10.35 -16.93
N THR A 178 4.17 -9.69 -16.30
CA THR A 178 3.82 -8.29 -16.62
C THR A 178 5.02 -7.35 -16.48
N SER A 179 5.84 -7.54 -15.43
CA SER A 179 7.04 -6.72 -15.23
C SER A 179 8.11 -6.98 -16.29
N ILE A 180 8.30 -8.24 -16.70
CA ILE A 180 9.25 -8.63 -17.74
C ILE A 180 8.81 -8.05 -19.08
N GLU A 181 7.56 -8.25 -19.47
CA GLU A 181 7.00 -7.73 -20.72
C GLU A 181 7.11 -6.20 -20.79
N ALA A 182 6.80 -5.51 -19.69
CA ALA A 182 6.87 -4.05 -19.65
C ALA A 182 8.32 -3.55 -19.79
N VAL A 183 9.30 -4.22 -19.16
CA VAL A 183 10.72 -3.88 -19.32
C VAL A 183 11.19 -4.13 -20.74
N LEU A 184 10.85 -5.28 -21.33
CA LEU A 184 11.23 -5.60 -22.71
C LEU A 184 10.57 -4.67 -23.73
N GLY A 185 9.31 -4.31 -23.51
CA GLY A 185 8.59 -3.32 -24.31
C GLY A 185 9.24 -1.94 -24.24
N ASP A 186 9.66 -1.51 -23.05
CA ASP A 186 10.37 -0.23 -22.89
C ASP A 186 11.75 -0.26 -23.58
N LEU A 187 12.51 -1.35 -23.48
CA LEU A 187 13.79 -1.52 -24.19
C LEU A 187 13.62 -1.48 -25.72
N ASN A 188 12.49 -1.95 -26.22
CA ASN A 188 12.19 -1.95 -27.66
C ASN A 188 11.53 -0.64 -28.15
N SER A 189 11.19 0.28 -27.25
CA SER A 189 10.38 1.47 -27.57
C SER A 189 11.08 2.54 -28.40
N GLY A 190 12.41 2.43 -28.58
CA GLY A 190 13.24 3.46 -29.22
C GLY A 190 13.41 4.74 -28.38
N ARG A 191 13.02 4.71 -27.10
CA ARG A 191 13.15 5.81 -26.15
C ARG A 191 13.91 5.34 -24.90
N PRO A 192 14.62 6.23 -24.19
CA PRO A 192 15.28 5.83 -22.96
C PRO A 192 14.27 5.33 -21.91
N MET A 193 14.45 4.10 -21.43
CA MET A 193 13.67 3.52 -20.33
C MET A 193 14.07 4.14 -18.99
N ASP A 194 13.10 4.33 -18.10
CA ASP A 194 13.30 4.66 -16.68
C ASP A 194 12.16 4.07 -15.85
N ARG A 195 12.29 2.78 -15.57
CA ARG A 195 11.27 1.99 -14.89
C ARG A 195 11.75 1.58 -13.50
N LEU A 196 10.86 1.75 -12.53
CA LEU A 196 11.03 1.19 -11.19
C LEU A 196 10.17 -0.07 -11.06
N VAL A 197 10.80 -1.21 -10.79
CA VAL A 197 10.11 -2.46 -10.45
C VAL A 197 10.17 -2.64 -8.93
N CYS A 198 9.01 -2.54 -8.28
CA CYS A 198 8.87 -2.73 -6.84
C CYS A 198 8.36 -4.14 -6.53
N GLY A 199 8.90 -4.77 -5.49
CA GLY A 199 8.43 -6.07 -5.02
C GLY A 199 9.21 -6.50 -3.77
N ASP A 200 8.65 -7.41 -2.99
CA ASP A 200 9.27 -7.87 -1.74
C ASP A 200 10.48 -8.77 -1.98
N VAL A 201 11.23 -9.06 -0.92
CA VAL A 201 12.38 -9.98 -0.98
C VAL A 201 11.90 -11.36 -1.42
N GLY A 202 12.55 -11.94 -2.43
CA GLY A 202 12.18 -13.24 -2.99
C GLY A 202 11.20 -13.21 -4.16
N PHE A 203 10.63 -12.05 -4.52
CA PHE A 203 9.64 -11.94 -5.62
C PHE A 203 10.27 -11.90 -7.03
N GLY A 204 11.48 -12.43 -7.21
CA GLY A 204 12.07 -12.60 -8.55
C GLY A 204 12.49 -11.32 -9.29
N LYS A 205 12.63 -10.16 -8.62
CA LYS A 205 13.14 -8.91 -9.24
C LYS A 205 14.48 -9.10 -9.98
N THR A 206 15.33 -9.97 -9.46
CA THR A 206 16.62 -10.32 -10.09
C THR A 206 16.42 -10.95 -11.46
N GLU A 207 15.40 -11.78 -11.63
CA GLU A 207 15.11 -12.44 -12.91
C GLU A 207 14.70 -11.41 -13.97
N VAL A 208 13.85 -10.45 -13.60
CA VAL A 208 13.47 -9.33 -14.48
C VAL A 208 14.71 -8.56 -14.96
N ALA A 209 15.63 -8.26 -14.04
CA ALA A 209 16.86 -7.54 -14.37
C ALA A 209 17.83 -8.38 -15.24
N LEU A 210 17.96 -9.69 -14.97
CA LEU A 210 18.82 -10.58 -15.75
C LEU A 210 18.34 -10.72 -17.20
N ARG A 211 17.02 -10.85 -17.42
CA ARG A 211 16.44 -10.87 -18.77
C ARG A 211 16.69 -9.58 -19.52
N ALA A 212 16.50 -8.44 -18.86
CA ALA A 212 16.81 -7.14 -19.45
C ALA A 212 18.30 -7.03 -19.83
N ALA A 213 19.19 -7.43 -18.92
CA ALA A 213 20.64 -7.39 -19.14
C ALA A 213 21.07 -8.29 -20.31
N LEU A 214 20.50 -9.49 -20.42
CA LEU A 214 20.75 -10.39 -21.54
C LEU A 214 20.36 -9.73 -22.86
N VAL A 215 19.17 -9.14 -22.94
CA VAL A 215 18.69 -8.48 -24.18
C VAL A 215 19.61 -7.34 -24.57
N VAL A 216 20.02 -6.49 -23.63
CA VAL A 216 20.97 -5.39 -23.88
C VAL A 216 22.32 -5.94 -24.39
N ALA A 217 22.87 -6.95 -23.72
CA ALA A 217 24.16 -7.54 -24.08
C ALA A 217 24.14 -8.21 -25.47
N MET A 218 23.05 -8.92 -25.79
CA MET A 218 22.89 -9.59 -27.09
C MET A 218 22.65 -8.61 -28.24
N ASN A 219 22.20 -7.38 -27.94
CA ASN A 219 22.14 -6.28 -28.90
C ASN A 219 23.48 -5.50 -29.00
N GLY A 220 24.57 -6.02 -28.41
CA GLY A 220 25.93 -5.48 -28.56
C GLY A 220 26.23 -4.28 -27.64
N LEU A 221 25.41 -4.04 -26.62
CA LEU A 221 25.57 -2.95 -25.67
C LEU A 221 26.06 -3.45 -24.31
N GLN A 222 26.59 -2.53 -23.50
CA GLN A 222 27.10 -2.83 -22.15
C GLN A 222 26.00 -2.62 -21.10
N VAL A 223 26.04 -3.43 -20.04
CA VAL A 223 25.14 -3.34 -18.86
C VAL A 223 25.97 -2.93 -17.65
N ALA A 224 25.44 -2.02 -16.82
CA ALA A 224 26.07 -1.52 -15.60
C ALA A 224 25.08 -1.50 -14.44
#